data_AF-A0A938U7C8-F1
#
_entry.id   AF-A0A938U7C8-F1
#
_cell.length_a   1.000
_cell.length_b   1.000
_cell.length_c   1.000
_cell.angle_alpha   90.00
_cell.angle_beta   90.00
_cell.angle_gamma   90.00
#
_symmetry.space_group_name_H-M   'P 1'
#
loop_
_entity.id
_entity.type
_entity.pdbx_description
1 polymer ?
#
loop_
_entity_poly.entity_id
_entity_poly.type
_entity_poly.pdbx_seq_one_letter_code
_entity_poly.pdbx_strand_id
1 'polypeptide(L)'
;GIFIASTASCVLAYSGVESVLQTASLVRSWREIGKAYIFLGVTVGILTPVVAALALSAPIDFRAHQGDLIIYYSTMVNGPLFGVAMAGLACFILPLAMNTAFVASAELMERVAHRYGFHWLTATNRRQSLYRIHVANAVFFSAIIFVTGSQQETLADMYALGLIASFCINMGALLIYRYFMGTKEVIHFYTSRLMTLIMWVVFVSCFIFLALKKPHGTLMWAVVSGVVLVGGLLIAQKRAPERREKAKGDNEMELILFLAQSSEPDVHLYFKRSGEPGHEIKDNTVFITFYSPRAGIPPKSAPNHFRLPLLQLSLYHRLVALLRVIEYEFADRQVIVHLGWPMSSWLDRLSIGVMVFNLMRLPRLFPNFRFMMSYIEPPSPAEHPHTGDITPL
;
A
#
# COMPACT_ATOMS: atom_id res chain seq x y z
N GLY A 1 15.95 4.40 24.98
CA GLY A 1 17.07 3.46 24.76
C GLY A 1 16.62 2.01 24.93
N ILE A 2 16.42 1.58 26.18
CA ILE A 2 16.13 0.18 26.53
C ILE A 2 14.87 -0.37 25.83
N PHE A 3 13.76 0.37 25.85
CA PHE A 3 12.53 -0.04 25.17
C PHE A 3 12.74 -0.36 23.68
N ILE A 4 13.40 0.54 22.93
CA ILE A 4 13.68 0.36 21.49
C ILE A 4 14.58 -0.85 21.27
N ALA A 5 15.61 -1.04 22.10
CA ALA A 5 16.51 -2.18 21.99
C ALA A 5 15.80 -3.52 22.24
N SER A 6 14.93 -3.58 23.24
CA SER A 6 14.12 -4.76 23.55
C SER A 6 13.11 -5.06 22.45
N THR A 7 12.36 -4.05 21.98
CA THR A 7 11.39 -4.20 20.88
C THR A 7 12.06 -4.67 19.59
N ALA A 8 13.20 -4.07 19.25
CA ALA A 8 13.98 -4.43 18.07
C ALA A 8 14.50 -5.87 18.12
N SER A 9 14.92 -6.34 19.31
CA SER A 9 15.45 -7.70 19.50
C SER A 9 14.35 -8.77 19.45
N CYS A 10 13.13 -8.45 19.89
CA CYS A 10 12.01 -9.38 19.91
C CYS A 10 11.17 -9.39 18.61
N VAL A 11 11.43 -8.48 17.67
CA VAL A 11 10.56 -8.30 16.48
C VAL A 11 10.40 -9.58 15.65
N LEU A 12 11.46 -10.39 15.59
CA LEU A 12 11.47 -11.66 14.85
C LEU A 12 10.48 -12.68 15.41
N ALA A 13 10.32 -12.70 16.74
CA ALA A 13 9.39 -13.62 17.40
C ALA A 13 7.92 -13.29 17.11
N TYR A 14 7.64 -12.05 16.69
CA TYR A 14 6.31 -11.60 16.28
C TYR A 14 6.16 -11.46 14.77
N SER A 15 7.12 -11.99 14.00
CA SER A 15 7.00 -12.03 12.55
C SER A 15 5.84 -12.92 12.11
N GLY A 16 5.18 -12.58 11.01
CA GLY A 16 4.09 -13.36 10.43
C GLY A 16 2.70 -12.77 10.62
N VAL A 17 2.55 -11.62 11.30
CA VAL A 17 1.26 -10.91 11.39
C VAL A 17 0.63 -10.65 10.01
N GLU A 18 1.42 -10.34 8.98
CA GLU A 18 0.92 -10.11 7.61
C GLU A 18 0.25 -11.35 6.99
N SER A 19 0.57 -12.57 7.46
CA SER A 19 -0.07 -13.80 6.96
C SER A 19 -1.56 -13.87 7.29
N VAL A 20 -2.01 -13.20 8.36
CA VAL A 20 -3.43 -13.10 8.71
C VAL A 20 -4.21 -12.27 7.67
N LEU A 21 -3.55 -11.33 6.97
CA LEU A 21 -4.19 -10.62 5.85
C LEU A 21 -4.28 -11.49 4.59
N GLN A 22 -3.42 -12.48 4.42
CA GLN A 22 -3.46 -13.37 3.26
C GLN A 22 -4.70 -14.28 3.30
N THR A 23 -5.19 -14.59 4.51
CA THR A 23 -6.46 -15.33 4.68
C THR A 23 -7.70 -14.47 4.54
N ALA A 24 -7.57 -13.17 4.23
CA ALA A 24 -8.72 -12.26 4.12
C ALA A 24 -9.76 -12.71 3.08
N SER A 25 -9.35 -13.44 2.04
CA SER A 25 -10.25 -14.01 1.03
C SER A 25 -11.16 -15.12 1.56
N LEU A 26 -10.80 -15.73 2.70
CA LEU A 26 -11.52 -16.85 3.32
C LEU A 26 -12.53 -16.39 4.38
N VAL A 27 -12.53 -15.11 4.72
CA VAL A 27 -13.27 -14.56 5.86
C VAL A 27 -14.42 -13.70 5.36
N ARG A 28 -15.60 -13.81 5.99
CA ARG A 28 -16.83 -13.14 5.51
C ARG A 28 -16.81 -11.64 5.78
N SER A 29 -16.08 -11.23 6.83
CA SER A 29 -16.01 -9.83 7.26
C SER A 29 -14.62 -9.46 7.76
N TRP A 30 -14.17 -8.26 7.42
CA TRP A 30 -12.95 -7.69 7.98
C TRP A 30 -12.96 -7.58 9.52
N ARG A 31 -14.14 -7.54 10.15
CA ARG A 31 -14.25 -7.55 11.62
C ARG A 31 -13.74 -8.86 12.23
N GLU A 32 -13.92 -9.98 11.53
CA GLU A 32 -13.44 -11.29 11.97
C GLU A 32 -11.90 -11.35 11.90
N ILE A 33 -11.31 -10.76 10.85
CA ILE A 33 -9.84 -10.59 10.74
C ILE A 33 -9.31 -9.78 11.92
N GLY A 34 -9.97 -8.69 12.30
CA GLY A 34 -9.61 -7.89 13.47
C GLY A 34 -9.62 -8.70 14.78
N LYS A 35 -10.62 -9.56 14.98
CA LYS A 35 -10.67 -10.46 16.14
C LYS A 35 -9.54 -11.49 16.11
N ALA A 36 -9.23 -12.04 14.93
CA ALA A 36 -8.12 -12.98 14.76
C ALA A 36 -6.77 -12.33 15.11
N TYR A 37 -6.55 -11.07 14.72
CA TYR A 37 -5.36 -10.31 15.12
C TYR A 37 -5.25 -10.10 16.63
N ILE A 38 -6.37 -9.77 17.30
CA ILE A 38 -6.38 -9.64 18.77
C ILE A 38 -6.07 -10.99 19.42
N PHE A 39 -6.72 -12.07 18.96
CA PHE A 39 -6.47 -13.41 19.48
C PHE A 39 -5.00 -13.83 19.29
N LEU A 40 -4.43 -13.64 18.10
CA LEU A 40 -3.03 -13.93 17.82
C LEU A 40 -2.09 -13.08 18.69
N GLY A 41 -2.36 -11.78 18.79
CA GLY A 41 -1.58 -10.86 19.62
C GLY A 41 -1.59 -11.24 21.09
N VAL A 42 -2.75 -11.65 21.64
CA VAL A 42 -2.88 -12.08 23.03
C VAL A 42 -2.20 -13.43 23.25
N THR A 43 -2.46 -14.42 22.39
CA THR A 43 -1.89 -15.77 22.55
C THR A 43 -0.37 -15.75 22.43
N VAL A 44 0.18 -15.23 21.34
CA VAL A 44 1.63 -15.14 21.13
C VAL A 44 2.27 -14.16 22.12
N GLY A 45 1.58 -13.07 22.44
CA GLY A 45 2.01 -12.05 23.41
C GLY A 45 2.11 -12.57 24.84
N ILE A 46 1.35 -13.60 25.22
CA ILE A 46 1.40 -14.21 26.55
C ILE A 46 2.28 -15.47 26.56
N LEU A 47 2.11 -16.37 25.59
CA LEU A 47 2.85 -17.64 25.55
C LEU A 47 4.35 -17.41 25.41
N THR A 48 4.78 -16.49 24.55
CA THR A 48 6.22 -16.27 24.29
C THR A 48 6.96 -15.77 25.53
N PRO A 49 6.49 -14.73 26.25
CA PRO A 49 7.14 -14.32 27.49
C PRO A 49 7.09 -15.37 28.60
N VAL A 50 6.00 -16.14 28.71
CA VAL A 50 5.90 -17.22 29.72
C VAL A 50 6.95 -18.30 29.47
N VAL A 51 7.05 -18.79 28.24
CA VAL A 51 8.06 -19.80 27.87
C VAL A 51 9.47 -19.24 28.05
N ALA A 52 9.71 -17.99 27.66
CA ALA A 52 11.00 -17.32 27.87
C ALA A 52 11.35 -17.20 29.36
N ALA A 53 10.40 -16.82 30.22
CA ALA A 53 10.61 -16.73 31.66
C ALA A 53 10.95 -18.08 32.28
N LEU A 54 10.25 -19.15 31.87
CA LEU A 54 10.55 -20.51 32.31
C LEU A 54 11.97 -20.93 31.88
N ALA A 55 12.34 -20.70 30.63
CA ALA A 55 13.68 -21.02 30.14
C ALA A 55 14.78 -20.22 30.87
N LEU A 56 14.56 -18.93 31.12
CA LEU A 56 15.49 -18.05 31.86
C LEU A 56 15.62 -18.41 33.35
N SER A 57 14.62 -19.06 33.95
CA SER A 57 14.69 -19.55 35.33
C SER A 57 15.48 -20.85 35.49
N ALA A 58 15.81 -21.53 34.39
CA ALA A 58 16.58 -22.76 34.40
C ALA A 58 18.10 -22.47 34.34
N PRO A 59 18.95 -23.32 34.95
CA PRO A 59 20.40 -23.15 34.97
C PRO A 59 21.04 -23.54 33.62
N ILE A 60 20.74 -22.78 32.56
CA ILE A 60 21.22 -23.01 31.19
C ILE A 60 22.37 -22.05 30.87
N ASP A 61 23.44 -22.57 30.28
CA ASP A 61 24.37 -21.74 29.53
C ASP A 61 23.84 -21.49 28.11
N PHE A 62 23.19 -20.34 27.91
CA PHE A 62 22.60 -19.96 26.62
C PHE A 62 23.64 -19.82 25.50
N ARG A 63 24.92 -19.58 25.81
CA ARG A 63 25.97 -19.47 24.79
C ARG A 63 26.35 -20.84 24.23
N ALA A 64 26.36 -21.85 25.07
CA ALA A 64 26.65 -23.22 24.66
C ALA A 64 25.51 -23.83 23.82
N HIS A 65 24.27 -23.39 24.03
CA HIS A 65 23.07 -23.98 23.44
C HIS A 65 22.31 -23.08 22.45
N GLN A 66 23.00 -22.21 21.69
CA GLN A 66 22.32 -21.30 20.76
C GLN A 66 21.55 -22.03 19.64
N GLY A 67 22.02 -23.20 19.19
CA GLY A 67 21.42 -23.95 18.09
C GLY A 67 20.40 -25.02 18.52
N ASP A 68 20.42 -25.46 19.78
CA ASP A 68 19.64 -26.57 20.30
C ASP A 68 18.88 -26.24 21.60
N LEU A 69 18.77 -24.95 21.95
CA LEU A 69 18.20 -24.46 23.21
C LEU A 69 16.90 -25.15 23.62
N ILE A 70 15.96 -25.29 22.68
CA ILE A 70 14.65 -25.90 22.94
C ILE A 70 14.78 -27.38 23.29
N ILE A 71 15.68 -28.09 22.61
CA ILE A 71 15.92 -29.54 22.79
C ILE A 71 16.70 -29.77 24.09
N TYR A 72 17.68 -28.92 24.38
CA TYR A 72 18.41 -28.97 25.64
C TYR A 72 17.50 -28.69 26.82
N TYR A 73 16.69 -27.63 26.75
CA TYR A 73 15.75 -27.29 27.79
C TYR A 73 14.71 -28.39 28.03
N SER A 74 14.15 -28.99 26.98
CA SER A 74 13.21 -30.11 27.13
C SER A 74 13.89 -31.34 27.76
N THR A 75 15.14 -31.61 27.40
CA THR A 75 15.92 -32.69 28.01
C THR A 75 16.13 -32.47 29.51
N MET A 76 16.38 -31.23 29.94
CA MET A 76 16.50 -30.92 31.37
C MET A 76 15.18 -31.05 32.12
N VAL A 77 14.06 -30.65 31.52
CA VAL A 77 12.76 -30.62 32.19
C VAL A 77 12.18 -32.02 32.40
N ASN A 78 12.30 -32.91 31.41
CA ASN A 78 11.62 -34.22 31.45
C ASN A 78 12.47 -35.39 30.90
N GLY A 79 13.79 -35.20 30.84
CA GLY A 79 14.75 -36.23 30.46
C GLY A 79 14.97 -36.41 28.95
N PRO A 80 15.91 -37.30 28.55
CA PRO A 80 16.36 -37.46 27.16
C PRO A 80 15.26 -37.84 26.18
N LEU A 81 14.29 -38.65 26.59
CA LEU A 81 13.19 -39.08 25.73
C LEU A 81 12.33 -37.89 25.27
N PHE A 82 12.08 -36.93 26.17
CA PHE A 82 11.33 -35.73 25.85
C PHE A 82 12.16 -34.80 24.94
N GLY A 83 13.48 -34.75 25.13
CA GLY A 83 14.42 -34.12 24.19
C GLY A 83 14.27 -34.64 22.77
N VAL A 84 14.34 -35.95 22.59
CA VAL A 84 14.18 -36.61 21.28
C VAL A 84 12.81 -36.36 20.67
N ALA A 85 11.74 -36.42 21.47
CA ALA A 85 10.39 -36.12 21.02
C ALA A 85 10.26 -34.67 20.50
N MET A 86 10.84 -33.70 21.22
CA MET A 86 10.85 -32.30 20.81
C MET A 86 11.71 -32.05 19.56
N ALA A 87 12.84 -32.73 19.43
CA ALA A 87 13.66 -32.68 18.21
C ALA A 87 12.89 -33.24 17.01
N GLY A 88 12.21 -34.37 17.17
CA GLY A 88 11.34 -34.95 16.14
C GLY A 88 10.22 -33.98 15.74
N LEU A 89 9.55 -33.37 16.72
CA LEU A 89 8.51 -32.36 16.46
C LEU A 89 9.06 -31.14 15.71
N ALA A 90 10.23 -30.63 16.08
CA ALA A 90 10.88 -29.52 15.39
C ALA A 90 11.20 -29.86 13.92
N CYS A 91 11.67 -31.08 13.65
CA CYS A 91 11.91 -31.58 12.30
C CYS A 91 10.65 -31.63 11.42
N PHE A 92 9.46 -31.74 12.01
CA PHE A 92 8.19 -31.66 11.29
C PHE A 92 7.67 -30.23 11.14
N ILE A 93 7.77 -29.41 12.20
CA ILE A 93 7.21 -28.05 12.22
C ILE A 93 8.02 -27.10 11.32
N LEU A 94 9.37 -27.18 11.32
CA LEU A 94 10.21 -26.27 10.55
C LEU A 94 9.97 -26.36 9.02
N PRO A 95 9.88 -27.56 8.40
CA PRO A 95 9.48 -27.68 7.00
C PRO A 95 8.06 -27.20 6.71
N LEU A 96 7.12 -27.35 7.66
CA LEU A 96 5.76 -26.83 7.50
C LEU A 96 5.75 -25.31 7.45
N ALA A 97 6.53 -24.64 8.31
CA ALA A 97 6.71 -23.19 8.29
C ALA A 97 7.36 -22.72 6.97
N MET A 98 8.36 -23.46 6.47
CA MET A 98 8.94 -23.21 5.13
C MET A 98 7.87 -23.32 4.04
N ASN A 99 7.02 -24.34 4.07
CA ASN A 99 5.97 -24.53 3.08
C ASN A 99 5.01 -23.33 3.03
N THR A 100 4.59 -22.82 4.19
CA THR A 100 3.75 -21.60 4.27
C THR A 100 4.46 -20.38 3.64
N ALA A 101 5.76 -20.20 3.91
CA ALA A 101 6.53 -19.12 3.30
C ALA A 101 6.64 -19.27 1.76
N PHE A 102 6.82 -20.50 1.26
CA PHE A 102 6.86 -20.78 -0.19
C PHE A 102 5.53 -20.50 -0.89
N VAL A 103 4.41 -20.87 -0.27
CA VAL A 103 3.06 -20.59 -0.80
C VAL A 103 2.79 -19.10 -0.85
N ALA A 104 3.05 -18.38 0.26
CA ALA A 104 2.88 -16.94 0.34
C ALA A 104 3.76 -16.17 -0.68
N SER A 105 5.02 -16.60 -0.82
CA SER A 105 5.93 -16.02 -1.80
C SER A 105 5.46 -16.27 -3.24
N ALA A 106 4.92 -17.46 -3.51
CA ALA A 106 4.40 -17.80 -4.83
C ALA A 106 3.17 -16.96 -5.21
N GLU A 107 2.23 -16.77 -4.28
CA GLU A 107 1.07 -15.91 -4.49
C GLU A 107 1.50 -14.47 -4.79
N LEU A 108 2.43 -13.91 -4.00
CA LEU A 108 2.94 -12.56 -4.24
C LEU A 108 3.58 -12.42 -5.62
N MET A 109 4.42 -13.39 -6.00
CA MET A 109 5.10 -13.40 -7.30
C MET A 109 4.10 -13.57 -8.46
N GLU A 110 3.05 -14.37 -8.28
CA GLU A 110 1.96 -14.52 -9.25
C GLU A 110 1.23 -13.19 -9.47
N ARG A 111 0.89 -12.47 -8.39
CA ARG A 111 0.25 -11.14 -8.48
C ARG A 111 1.14 -10.13 -9.20
N VAL A 112 2.45 -10.15 -8.93
CA VAL A 112 3.44 -9.32 -9.61
C VAL A 112 3.52 -9.70 -11.10
N ALA A 113 3.58 -10.99 -11.40
CA ALA A 113 3.67 -11.50 -12.77
C ALA A 113 2.42 -11.13 -13.58
N HIS A 114 1.22 -11.28 -13.01
CA HIS A 114 -0.02 -10.86 -13.66
C HIS A 114 -0.05 -9.35 -13.91
N ARG A 115 0.37 -8.54 -12.93
CA ARG A 115 0.37 -7.07 -13.05
C ARG A 115 1.33 -6.56 -14.13
N TYR A 116 2.52 -7.13 -14.26
CA TYR A 116 3.55 -6.68 -15.19
C TYR A 116 3.64 -7.52 -16.48
N GLY A 117 2.68 -8.43 -16.70
CA GLY A 117 2.58 -9.24 -17.93
C GLY A 117 3.67 -10.30 -18.09
N PHE A 118 4.18 -10.86 -16.99
CA PHE A 118 5.11 -12.00 -17.00
C PHE A 118 4.37 -13.34 -17.00
N HIS A 119 3.48 -13.56 -17.96
CA HIS A 119 2.67 -14.79 -18.05
C HIS A 119 3.51 -16.07 -18.20
N TRP A 120 4.76 -15.96 -18.67
CA TRP A 120 5.68 -17.11 -18.71
C TRP A 120 6.00 -17.64 -17.31
N LEU A 121 6.03 -16.77 -16.28
CA LEU A 121 6.40 -17.14 -14.93
C LEU A 121 5.24 -17.86 -14.21
N THR A 122 4.00 -17.55 -14.58
CA THR A 122 2.77 -18.15 -14.04
C THR A 122 2.40 -19.48 -14.70
N ALA A 123 3.30 -20.10 -15.46
CA ALA A 123 3.03 -21.38 -16.10
C ALA A 123 2.85 -22.48 -15.04
N THR A 124 1.71 -23.17 -15.09
CA THR A 124 1.38 -24.26 -14.19
C THR A 124 1.83 -25.61 -14.76
N ASN A 125 2.22 -26.53 -13.89
CA ASN A 125 2.47 -27.92 -14.26
C ASN A 125 1.14 -28.72 -14.30
N ARG A 126 1.18 -30.01 -14.70
CA ARG A 126 0.04 -30.94 -14.69
C ARG A 126 -0.73 -31.00 -13.35
N ARG A 127 -0.08 -30.64 -12.24
CA ARG A 127 -0.66 -30.57 -10.89
C ARG A 127 -1.10 -29.16 -10.47
N GLN A 128 -1.27 -28.23 -11.42
CA GLN A 128 -1.63 -26.83 -11.19
C GLN A 128 -0.65 -26.03 -10.30
N SER A 129 0.56 -26.55 -10.06
CA SER A 129 1.59 -25.86 -9.29
C SER A 129 2.38 -24.88 -10.15
N LEU A 130 2.65 -23.69 -9.59
CA LEU A 130 3.48 -22.62 -10.16
C LEU A 130 4.98 -22.98 -10.10
N TYR A 131 5.36 -24.07 -10.77
CA TYR A 131 6.68 -24.69 -10.61
C TYR A 131 7.84 -23.75 -10.94
N ARG A 132 7.68 -22.84 -11.91
CA ARG A 132 8.74 -21.88 -12.29
C ARG A 132 9.03 -20.90 -11.17
N ILE A 133 7.99 -20.43 -10.49
CA ILE A 133 8.13 -19.55 -9.33
C ILE A 133 8.79 -20.30 -8.17
N HIS A 134 8.36 -21.53 -7.90
CA HIS A 134 8.98 -22.33 -6.84
C HIS A 134 10.47 -22.63 -7.10
N VAL A 135 10.83 -22.99 -8.35
CA VAL A 135 12.22 -23.21 -8.74
C VAL A 135 13.02 -21.91 -8.64
N ALA A 136 12.49 -20.78 -9.11
CA ALA A 136 13.16 -19.49 -8.98
C ALA A 136 13.39 -19.09 -7.52
N ASN A 137 12.39 -19.27 -6.66
CA ASN A 137 12.50 -19.03 -5.22
C ASN A 137 13.53 -19.96 -4.57
N ALA A 138 13.53 -21.25 -4.91
CA ALA A 138 14.49 -22.21 -4.38
C ALA A 138 15.93 -21.82 -4.77
N VAL A 139 16.17 -21.50 -6.05
CA VAL A 139 17.47 -21.02 -6.53
C VAL A 139 17.89 -19.74 -5.80
N PHE A 140 16.98 -18.79 -5.64
CA PHE A 140 17.26 -17.53 -4.95
C PHE A 140 17.61 -17.74 -3.47
N PHE A 141 16.83 -18.53 -2.72
CA PHE A 141 17.11 -18.81 -1.32
C PHE A 141 18.39 -19.64 -1.15
N SER A 142 18.65 -20.62 -2.02
CA SER A 142 19.91 -21.36 -2.02
C SER A 142 21.12 -20.45 -2.28
N ALA A 143 21.01 -19.47 -3.19
CA ALA A 143 22.06 -18.49 -3.42
C ALA A 143 22.30 -17.62 -2.18
N ILE A 144 21.24 -17.18 -1.48
CA ILE A 144 21.38 -16.43 -0.22
C ILE A 144 22.09 -17.28 0.84
N ILE A 145 21.70 -18.54 1.03
CA ILE A 145 22.32 -19.45 2.00
C ILE A 145 23.81 -19.65 1.69
N PHE A 146 24.15 -19.82 0.40
CA PHE A 146 25.53 -19.97 -0.03
C PHE A 146 26.37 -18.72 0.23
N VAL A 147 25.86 -17.54 -0.13
CA VAL A 147 26.55 -16.25 0.07
C VAL A 147 26.77 -15.94 1.55
N THR A 148 25.83 -16.34 2.40
CA THR A 148 25.88 -16.11 3.86
C THR A 148 26.68 -17.17 4.60
N GLY A 149 27.23 -18.18 3.91
CA GLY A 149 27.97 -19.27 4.55
C GLY A 149 27.14 -20.05 5.58
N SER A 150 25.82 -20.09 5.38
CA SER A 150 24.85 -20.71 6.31
C SER A 150 24.85 -20.12 7.74
N GLN A 151 25.34 -18.89 7.92
CA GLN A 151 25.36 -18.23 9.23
C GLN A 151 23.95 -17.75 9.62
N GLN A 152 23.26 -18.53 10.45
CA GLN A 152 21.89 -18.27 10.89
C GLN A 152 21.69 -16.87 11.49
N GLU A 153 22.66 -16.40 12.29
CA GLU A 153 22.61 -15.07 12.92
C GLU A 153 22.53 -13.95 11.87
N THR A 154 23.35 -14.03 10.81
CA THR A 154 23.37 -13.01 9.75
C THR A 154 22.08 -13.03 8.92
N LEU A 155 21.51 -14.20 8.65
CA LEU A 155 20.18 -14.30 8.00
C LEU A 155 19.08 -13.73 8.88
N ALA A 156 19.09 -14.04 10.18
CA ALA A 156 18.09 -13.54 11.12
C ALA A 156 18.14 -12.00 11.20
N ASP A 157 19.34 -11.43 11.23
CA ASP A 157 19.56 -9.99 11.23
C ASP A 157 19.04 -9.31 9.98
N MET A 158 19.37 -9.88 8.81
CA MET A 158 18.88 -9.41 7.52
C MET A 158 17.34 -9.44 7.46
N TYR A 159 16.73 -10.51 7.97
CA TYR A 159 15.28 -10.67 8.00
C TYR A 159 14.60 -9.67 8.94
N ALA A 160 15.14 -9.48 10.15
CA ALA A 160 14.61 -8.51 11.12
C ALA A 160 14.62 -7.08 10.56
N LEU A 161 15.72 -6.70 9.92
CA LEU A 161 15.87 -5.39 9.28
C LEU A 161 14.88 -5.22 8.14
N GLY A 162 14.75 -6.22 7.26
CA GLY A 162 13.80 -6.17 6.15
C GLY A 162 12.35 -6.07 6.59
N LEU A 163 11.97 -6.80 7.64
CA LEU A 163 10.63 -6.76 8.21
C LEU A 163 10.30 -5.38 8.80
N ILE A 164 11.19 -4.82 9.64
CA ILE A 164 10.96 -3.49 10.20
C ILE A 164 10.97 -2.42 9.11
N ALA A 165 11.86 -2.54 8.10
CA ALA A 165 11.88 -1.63 6.97
C ALA A 165 10.55 -1.64 6.20
N SER A 166 9.99 -2.84 5.94
CA SER A 166 8.66 -2.98 5.32
C SER A 166 7.58 -2.27 6.14
N PHE A 167 7.56 -2.46 7.46
CA PHE A 167 6.61 -1.76 8.35
C PHE A 167 6.79 -0.24 8.32
N CYS A 168 8.03 0.25 8.31
CA CYS A 168 8.33 1.68 8.22
C CYS A 168 7.82 2.28 6.90
N ILE A 169 8.04 1.59 5.78
CA ILE A 169 7.61 2.02 4.44
C ILE A 169 6.09 2.00 4.33
N ASN A 170 5.45 0.89 4.71
CA ASN A 170 3.99 0.72 4.62
C ASN A 170 3.26 1.73 5.52
N MET A 171 3.71 1.89 6.75
CA MET A 171 3.10 2.82 7.71
C MET A 171 3.37 4.28 7.33
N GLY A 172 4.57 4.59 6.84
CA GLY A 172 4.90 5.92 6.30
C GLY A 172 4.05 6.27 5.08
N ALA A 173 3.89 5.35 4.14
CA ALA A 173 3.01 5.52 2.99
C ALA A 173 1.55 5.73 3.41
N LEU A 174 1.08 5.02 4.43
CA LEU A 174 -0.27 5.22 4.99
C LEU A 174 -0.44 6.61 5.61
N LEU A 175 0.54 7.11 6.35
CA LEU A 175 0.52 8.45 6.93
C LEU A 175 0.48 9.53 5.84
N ILE A 176 1.33 9.40 4.82
CA ILE A 176 1.38 10.29 3.65
C ILE A 176 0.03 10.26 2.92
N TYR A 177 -0.49 9.07 2.63
CA TYR A 177 -1.77 8.90 1.96
C TYR A 177 -2.92 9.54 2.76
N ARG A 178 -3.01 9.30 4.07
CA ARG A 178 -4.03 9.90 4.95
C ARG A 178 -3.89 11.43 5.06
N TYR A 179 -2.67 11.96 4.96
CA TYR A 179 -2.42 13.40 4.97
C TYR A 179 -2.91 14.07 3.68
N PHE A 180 -2.74 13.42 2.52
CA PHE A 180 -3.09 14.00 1.22
C PHE A 180 -4.52 13.71 0.74
N MET A 181 -5.03 12.48 0.91
CA MET A 181 -6.33 12.04 0.37
C MET A 181 -7.49 12.10 1.40
N GLY A 182 -7.20 12.29 2.68
CA GLY A 182 -8.20 12.21 3.75
C GLY A 182 -8.66 10.78 4.05
N THR A 183 -9.72 10.62 4.85
CA THR A 183 -10.18 9.32 5.38
C THR A 183 -11.29 8.63 4.56
N LYS A 184 -11.69 9.22 3.42
CA LYS A 184 -12.91 8.83 2.70
C LYS A 184 -12.91 7.43 2.09
N GLU A 185 -11.76 6.87 1.74
CA GLU A 185 -11.69 5.53 1.13
C GLU A 185 -11.53 4.40 2.18
N VAL A 186 -11.26 4.73 3.46
CA VAL A 186 -11.03 3.75 4.54
C VAL A 186 -12.15 3.83 5.57
N ILE A 187 -13.39 3.64 5.13
CA ILE A 187 -14.59 3.79 5.98
C ILE A 187 -14.68 2.67 7.03
N HIS A 188 -14.11 1.50 6.75
CA HIS A 188 -14.31 0.30 7.57
C HIS A 188 -13.43 0.19 8.83
N PHE A 189 -12.35 0.98 8.95
CA PHE A 189 -11.49 0.99 10.15
C PHE A 189 -11.03 2.39 10.54
N TYR A 190 -11.46 2.83 11.72
CA TYR A 190 -10.96 4.05 12.34
C TYR A 190 -9.69 3.73 13.16
N THR A 191 -8.53 4.17 12.66
CA THR A 191 -7.27 4.15 13.43
C THR A 191 -6.85 5.58 13.73
N SER A 192 -6.47 5.88 14.98
CA SER A 192 -5.99 7.21 15.36
C SER A 192 -4.73 7.60 14.57
N ARG A 193 -4.74 8.80 13.98
CA ARG A 193 -3.60 9.38 13.24
C ARG A 193 -2.38 9.55 14.16
N LEU A 194 -2.63 10.02 15.39
CA LEU A 194 -1.60 10.19 16.41
C LEU A 194 -0.94 8.85 16.77
N MET A 195 -1.76 7.81 17.00
CA MET A 195 -1.24 6.48 17.33
C MET A 195 -0.42 5.89 16.18
N THR A 196 -0.89 6.08 14.95
CA THR A 196 -0.18 5.65 13.73
C THR A 196 1.18 6.35 13.63
N LEU A 197 1.24 7.65 13.93
CA LEU A 197 2.48 8.44 13.93
C LEU A 197 3.45 7.98 15.03
N ILE A 198 2.97 7.80 16.26
CA ILE A 198 3.78 7.31 17.38
C ILE A 198 4.39 5.95 17.04
N MET A 199 3.58 5.02 16.53
CA MET A 199 4.04 3.70 16.13
C MET A 199 5.08 3.76 15.00
N TRP A 200 4.88 4.64 14.01
CA TRP A 200 5.86 4.85 12.94
C TRP A 200 7.20 5.37 13.48
N VAL A 201 7.19 6.32 14.41
CA VAL A 201 8.41 6.82 15.08
C VAL A 201 9.13 5.70 15.85
N VAL A 202 8.37 4.83 16.53
CA VAL A 202 8.93 3.67 17.24
C VAL A 202 9.60 2.70 16.25
N PHE A 203 8.94 2.37 15.13
CA PHE A 203 9.52 1.46 14.13
C PHE A 203 10.75 2.05 13.45
N VAL A 204 10.73 3.34 13.09
CA VAL A 204 11.91 4.02 12.53
C VAL A 204 13.07 4.01 13.54
N SER A 205 12.78 4.23 14.82
CA SER A 205 13.79 4.15 15.88
C SER A 205 14.36 2.74 16.02
N CYS A 206 13.53 1.70 15.93
CA CYS A 206 13.97 0.30 15.93
C CYS A 206 14.84 -0.03 14.71
N PHE A 207 14.44 0.45 13.52
CA PHE A 207 15.20 0.28 12.29
C PHE A 207 16.60 0.88 12.42
N ILE A 208 16.69 2.16 12.84
CA ILE A 208 17.97 2.84 13.04
C ILE A 208 18.84 2.11 14.07
N PHE A 209 18.24 1.66 15.18
CA PHE A 209 18.96 0.91 16.21
C PHE A 209 19.55 -0.39 15.68
N LEU A 210 18.76 -1.22 14.97
CA LEU A 210 19.27 -2.46 14.38
C LEU A 210 20.31 -2.19 13.29
N ALA A 211 20.09 -1.16 12.47
CA ALA A 211 20.99 -0.80 11.39
C ALA A 211 22.41 -0.47 11.90
N LEU A 212 22.48 0.24 13.04
CA LEU A 212 23.74 0.60 13.67
C LEU A 212 24.38 -0.56 14.43
N LYS A 213 23.58 -1.42 15.06
CA LYS A 213 24.10 -2.54 15.87
C LYS A 213 24.51 -3.76 15.06
N LYS A 214 23.89 -3.97 13.89
CA LYS A 214 24.05 -5.16 13.06
C LYS A 214 24.48 -4.77 11.65
N PRO A 215 25.72 -4.25 11.47
CA PRO A 215 26.16 -3.68 10.20
C PRO A 215 26.24 -4.71 9.07
N HIS A 216 26.64 -5.95 9.37
CA HIS A 216 26.71 -7.02 8.38
C HIS A 216 25.32 -7.38 7.82
N GLY A 217 24.33 -7.60 8.69
CA GLY A 217 22.95 -7.83 8.28
C GLY A 217 22.36 -6.66 7.51
N THR A 218 22.71 -5.42 7.90
CA THR A 218 22.28 -4.18 7.23
C THR A 218 22.84 -4.05 5.83
N LEU A 219 24.14 -4.30 5.65
CA LEU A 219 24.78 -4.24 4.35
C LEU A 219 24.16 -5.29 3.41
N MET A 220 24.00 -6.53 3.88
CA MET A 220 23.36 -7.60 3.11
C MET A 220 21.93 -7.25 2.70
N TRP A 221 21.11 -6.81 3.65
CA TRP A 221 19.74 -6.38 3.39
C TRP A 221 19.69 -5.22 2.38
N ALA A 222 20.55 -4.21 2.54
CA ALA A 222 20.59 -3.04 1.67
C ALA A 222 21.02 -3.39 0.24
N VAL A 223 22.01 -4.25 0.08
CA VAL A 223 22.49 -4.72 -1.24
C VAL A 223 21.39 -5.52 -1.95
N VAL A 224 20.83 -6.54 -1.28
CA VAL A 224 19.79 -7.39 -1.89
C VAL A 224 18.55 -6.56 -2.23
N SER A 225 18.07 -5.76 -1.28
CA SER A 225 16.90 -4.91 -1.49
C SER A 225 17.14 -3.84 -2.56
N GLY A 226 18.34 -3.25 -2.60
CA GLY A 226 18.73 -2.26 -3.61
C GLY A 226 18.73 -2.84 -5.02
N VAL A 227 19.33 -4.02 -5.21
CA VAL A 227 19.34 -4.72 -6.51
C VAL A 227 17.92 -5.05 -6.96
N VAL A 228 17.10 -5.61 -6.06
CA VAL A 228 15.70 -5.97 -6.36
C VAL A 228 14.86 -4.72 -6.64
N LEU A 229 15.04 -3.64 -5.89
CA LEU A 229 14.30 -2.38 -6.07
C LEU A 229 14.66 -1.73 -7.41
N VAL A 230 15.95 -1.62 -7.73
CA VAL A 230 16.40 -1.04 -9.02
C VAL A 230 15.89 -1.89 -10.17
N GLY A 231 16.04 -3.22 -10.11
CA GLY A 231 15.48 -4.13 -11.11
C GLY A 231 13.96 -3.98 -11.26
N GLY A 232 13.25 -3.90 -10.13
CA GLY A 232 11.80 -3.69 -10.08
C GLY A 232 11.37 -2.36 -10.69
N LEU A 233 12.10 -1.26 -10.41
CA LEU A 233 11.82 0.06 -10.98
C LEU A 233 12.05 0.08 -12.50
N LEU A 234 13.12 -0.52 -12.99
CA LEU A 234 13.40 -0.62 -14.43
C LEU A 234 12.31 -1.42 -15.16
N ILE A 235 11.86 -2.52 -14.55
CA ILE A 235 10.77 -3.34 -15.08
C ILE A 235 9.45 -2.57 -15.04
N ALA A 236 9.13 -1.93 -13.91
CA ALA A 236 7.90 -1.16 -13.74
C ALA A 236 7.85 0.01 -14.72
N GLN A 237 8.96 0.72 -14.92
CA GLN A 237 9.04 1.74 -15.95
C GLN A 237 8.69 1.17 -17.32
N LYS A 238 9.19 -0.01 -17.70
CA LYS A 238 8.93 -0.58 -19.03
C LYS A 238 7.52 -1.16 -19.19
N ARG A 239 7.00 -1.88 -18.19
CA ARG A 239 5.82 -2.75 -18.30
C ARG A 239 4.62 -2.36 -17.43
N ALA A 240 4.66 -1.24 -16.71
CA ALA A 240 3.54 -0.79 -15.89
C ALA A 240 2.24 -0.69 -16.71
N PRO A 241 1.13 -1.34 -16.28
CA PRO A 241 -0.16 -1.25 -16.97
C PRO A 241 -0.67 0.20 -17.02
N GLU A 242 -0.29 1.02 -16.04
CA GLU A 242 -0.60 2.45 -15.98
C GLU A 242 -0.08 3.23 -17.19
N ARG A 243 0.93 2.74 -17.92
CA ARG A 243 1.39 3.38 -19.17
C ARG A 243 0.31 3.39 -20.25
N ARG A 244 -0.44 2.29 -20.40
CA ARG A 244 -1.54 2.19 -21.38
C ARG A 244 -2.68 3.12 -21.02
N GLU A 245 -3.01 3.21 -19.73
CA GLU A 245 -4.06 4.10 -19.24
C GLU A 245 -3.67 5.58 -19.31
N LYS A 246 -2.38 5.92 -19.12
CA LYS A 246 -1.87 7.28 -19.35
C LYS A 246 -1.93 7.67 -20.83
N ALA A 247 -1.63 6.74 -21.74
CA ALA A 247 -1.65 6.98 -23.18
C ALA A 247 -3.08 7.23 -23.73
N LYS A 248 -4.12 6.77 -23.03
CA LYS A 248 -5.52 7.06 -23.35
C LYS A 248 -6.00 8.42 -22.84
N GLY A 249 -5.23 9.06 -21.96
CA GLY A 249 -5.57 10.37 -21.40
C GLY A 249 -5.50 11.45 -22.46
N ASP A 250 -6.38 12.44 -22.37
CA ASP A 250 -6.41 13.57 -23.29
C ASP A 250 -5.22 14.52 -22.96
N ASN A 251 -4.76 15.32 -23.95
CA ASN A 251 -3.60 16.19 -23.75
C ASN A 251 -4.01 17.60 -23.29
N GLU A 252 -3.16 18.26 -22.50
CA GLU A 252 -3.40 19.64 -22.03
C GLU A 252 -3.46 20.62 -23.21
N MET A 253 -2.70 20.37 -24.28
CA MET A 253 -2.75 21.15 -25.53
C MET A 253 -4.09 21.02 -26.26
N GLU A 254 -4.71 19.85 -26.29
CA GLU A 254 -6.01 19.66 -26.96
C GLU A 254 -7.11 20.47 -26.27
N LEU A 255 -7.03 20.58 -24.94
CA LEU A 255 -7.91 21.43 -24.16
C LEU A 255 -7.74 22.92 -24.53
N ILE A 256 -6.49 23.38 -24.65
CA ILE A 256 -6.20 24.78 -25.01
C ILE A 256 -6.70 25.07 -26.42
N LEU A 257 -6.43 24.18 -27.38
CA LEU A 257 -6.90 24.33 -28.76
C LEU A 257 -8.42 24.36 -28.86
N PHE A 258 -9.11 23.53 -28.08
CA PHE A 258 -10.57 23.54 -28.02
C PHE A 258 -11.10 24.89 -27.51
N LEU A 259 -10.50 25.43 -26.45
CA LEU A 259 -10.86 26.75 -25.92
C LEU A 259 -10.55 27.88 -26.90
N ALA A 260 -9.44 27.78 -27.64
CA ALA A 260 -9.04 28.77 -28.64
C ALA A 260 -10.00 28.83 -29.84
N GLN A 261 -10.68 27.73 -30.17
CA GLN A 261 -11.71 27.69 -31.22
C GLN A 261 -12.98 28.46 -30.86
N SER A 262 -13.24 28.68 -29.57
CA SER A 262 -14.38 29.47 -29.13
C SER A 262 -14.16 30.96 -29.42
N SER A 263 -15.16 31.64 -29.98
CA SER A 263 -15.17 33.09 -30.19
C SER A 263 -15.71 33.88 -28.99
N GLU A 264 -16.15 33.19 -27.93
CA GLU A 264 -16.72 33.83 -26.74
C GLU A 264 -15.63 34.51 -25.90
N PRO A 265 -15.94 35.69 -25.30
CA PRO A 265 -15.01 36.42 -24.43
C PRO A 265 -14.79 35.72 -23.07
N ASP A 266 -15.76 34.89 -22.65
CA ASP A 266 -15.76 34.20 -21.37
C ASP A 266 -15.47 32.71 -21.56
N VAL A 267 -14.50 32.19 -20.80
CA VAL A 267 -14.08 30.78 -20.83
C VAL A 267 -14.40 30.13 -19.49
N HIS A 268 -15.14 29.02 -19.52
CA HIS A 268 -15.54 28.29 -18.32
C HIS A 268 -14.83 26.95 -18.17
N LEU A 269 -14.17 26.75 -17.02
CA LEU A 269 -13.44 25.54 -16.67
C LEU A 269 -14.14 24.81 -15.53
N TYR A 270 -14.72 23.65 -15.80
CA TYR A 270 -15.41 22.83 -14.81
C TYR A 270 -14.53 21.66 -14.36
N PHE A 271 -14.02 21.71 -13.13
CA PHE A 271 -13.29 20.58 -12.54
C PHE A 271 -14.27 19.57 -11.95
N LYS A 272 -14.47 18.48 -12.67
CA LYS A 272 -15.50 17.47 -12.42
C LYS A 272 -14.97 16.28 -11.63
N ARG A 273 -15.82 15.67 -10.81
CA ARG A 273 -15.53 14.36 -10.21
C ARG A 273 -15.99 13.21 -11.11
N SER A 274 -15.29 12.09 -10.99
CA SER A 274 -15.71 10.84 -11.63
C SER A 274 -17.11 10.45 -11.12
N GLY A 275 -18.13 10.52 -11.99
CA GLY A 275 -19.50 10.13 -11.68
C GLY A 275 -20.54 11.27 -11.58
N GLU A 276 -20.13 12.54 -11.69
CA GLU A 276 -21.12 13.65 -11.75
C GLU A 276 -21.89 13.63 -13.09
N PRO A 277 -23.18 14.03 -13.14
CA PRO A 277 -23.98 14.00 -14.36
C PRO A 277 -23.45 14.95 -15.45
N GLY A 278 -23.80 14.67 -16.71
CA GLY A 278 -23.48 15.52 -17.85
C GLY A 278 -24.13 16.90 -17.71
N HIS A 279 -23.42 17.94 -18.15
CA HIS A 279 -23.95 19.30 -18.26
C HIS A 279 -24.13 19.63 -19.75
N GLU A 280 -24.87 20.70 -20.04
CA GLU A 280 -25.08 21.19 -21.40
C GLU A 280 -23.75 21.47 -22.11
N ILE A 281 -23.70 21.10 -23.38
CA ILE A 281 -22.54 21.33 -24.25
C ILE A 281 -22.60 22.78 -24.73
N LYS A 282 -21.60 23.58 -24.35
CA LYS A 282 -21.37 24.93 -24.89
C LYS A 282 -19.94 25.05 -25.36
N ASP A 283 -19.72 25.77 -26.46
CA ASP A 283 -18.42 25.87 -27.12
C ASP A 283 -17.36 26.59 -26.27
N ASN A 284 -17.78 27.38 -25.27
CA ASN A 284 -16.88 28.08 -24.34
C ASN A 284 -16.72 27.38 -22.98
N THR A 285 -17.22 26.15 -22.86
CA THR A 285 -17.18 25.36 -21.62
C THR A 285 -16.33 24.11 -21.80
N VAL A 286 -15.45 23.87 -20.84
CA VAL A 286 -14.63 22.65 -20.80
C VAL A 286 -14.78 21.95 -19.46
N PHE A 287 -14.98 20.63 -19.52
CA PHE A 287 -15.02 19.76 -18.34
C PHE A 287 -13.68 19.05 -18.19
N ILE A 288 -13.06 19.14 -17.01
CA ILE A 288 -11.76 18.54 -16.71
C ILE A 288 -11.94 17.53 -15.60
N THR A 289 -11.64 16.27 -15.88
CA THR A 289 -11.57 15.23 -14.85
C THR A 289 -10.14 14.76 -14.67
N PHE A 290 -9.62 14.93 -13.46
CA PHE A 290 -8.36 14.31 -13.06
C PHE A 290 -8.60 12.87 -12.60
N TYR A 291 -7.92 11.90 -13.21
CA TYR A 291 -8.11 10.48 -12.87
C TYR A 291 -6.80 9.80 -12.48
N SER A 292 -6.86 8.86 -11.56
CA SER A 292 -5.70 8.00 -11.26
C SER A 292 -5.60 6.91 -12.33
N PRO A 293 -4.47 6.76 -13.05
CA PRO A 293 -4.29 5.68 -14.02
C PRO A 293 -4.45 4.27 -13.42
N ARG A 294 -4.38 4.14 -12.09
CA ARG A 294 -4.61 2.88 -11.36
C ARG A 294 -6.10 2.53 -11.22
N ALA A 295 -6.98 3.54 -11.21
CA ALA A 295 -8.43 3.34 -11.12
C ALA A 295 -9.08 3.14 -12.50
N GLY A 296 -8.31 3.33 -13.59
CA GLY A 296 -8.80 3.32 -14.96
C GLY A 296 -9.27 4.69 -15.43
N ILE A 297 -9.31 4.89 -16.76
CA ILE A 297 -9.81 6.13 -17.35
C ILE A 297 -11.35 6.21 -17.26
N PRO A 298 -11.92 7.32 -16.75
CA PRO A 298 -13.37 7.51 -16.73
C PRO A 298 -13.93 7.63 -18.16
N PRO A 299 -15.19 7.23 -18.39
CA PRO A 299 -15.83 7.39 -19.69
C PRO A 299 -15.95 8.88 -20.05
N LYS A 300 -15.71 9.20 -21.33
CA LYS A 300 -15.85 10.57 -21.84
C LYS A 300 -17.34 10.88 -21.96
N SER A 301 -17.78 11.95 -21.30
CA SER A 301 -19.21 12.32 -21.27
C SER A 301 -19.61 13.22 -22.44
N ALA A 302 -18.68 13.98 -23.01
CA ALA A 302 -18.91 14.92 -24.11
C ALA A 302 -17.59 15.24 -24.83
N PRO A 303 -17.61 15.79 -26.06
CA PRO A 303 -16.40 16.18 -26.79
C PRO A 303 -15.51 17.18 -26.02
N ASN A 304 -16.12 18.11 -25.30
CA ASN A 304 -15.49 19.13 -24.45
C ASN A 304 -15.07 18.63 -23.05
N HIS A 305 -15.10 17.31 -22.82
CA HIS A 305 -14.63 16.69 -21.58
C HIS A 305 -13.23 16.10 -21.75
N PHE A 306 -12.24 16.72 -21.11
CA PHE A 306 -10.84 16.29 -21.11
C PHE A 306 -10.49 15.54 -19.82
N ARG A 307 -9.82 14.41 -19.98
CA ARG A 307 -9.44 13.50 -18.90
C ARG A 307 -7.93 13.52 -18.76
N LEU A 308 -7.46 14.17 -17.71
CA LEU A 308 -6.03 14.36 -17.48
C LEU A 308 -5.55 13.34 -16.42
N PRO A 309 -4.53 12.51 -16.72
CA PRO A 309 -4.07 11.49 -15.78
C PRO A 309 -3.32 12.15 -14.61
N LEU A 310 -3.71 11.93 -13.36
CA LEU A 310 -2.93 12.29 -12.18
C LEU A 310 -1.62 11.49 -12.16
N LEU A 311 -0.50 12.20 -12.29
CA LEU A 311 0.84 11.63 -12.28
C LEU A 311 1.42 11.71 -10.86
N GLN A 312 2.74 11.92 -10.72
CA GLN A 312 3.41 11.97 -9.42
C GLN A 312 3.09 13.26 -8.62
N LEU A 313 2.62 14.31 -9.30
CA LEU A 313 2.25 15.57 -8.67
C LEU A 313 0.88 15.49 -8.01
N SER A 314 0.72 16.17 -6.87
CA SER A 314 -0.58 16.26 -6.21
C SER A 314 -1.59 17.01 -7.10
N LEU A 315 -2.88 16.73 -6.90
CA LEU A 315 -3.98 17.36 -7.63
C LEU A 315 -3.85 18.88 -7.65
N TYR A 316 -3.47 19.48 -6.51
CA TYR A 316 -3.26 20.92 -6.40
C TYR A 316 -2.17 21.44 -7.36
N HIS A 317 -0.99 20.81 -7.39
CA HIS A 317 0.09 21.24 -8.28
C HIS A 317 -0.29 21.09 -9.75
N ARG A 318 -1.01 20.02 -10.10
CA ARG A 318 -1.51 19.80 -11.47
C ARG A 318 -2.52 20.87 -11.88
N LEU A 319 -3.42 21.23 -10.97
CA LEU A 319 -4.42 22.27 -11.19
C LEU A 319 -3.74 23.64 -11.35
N VAL A 320 -2.78 23.99 -10.49
CA VAL A 320 -2.01 25.24 -10.60
C VAL A 320 -1.22 25.29 -11.92
N ALA A 321 -0.58 24.19 -12.33
CA ALA A 321 0.15 24.14 -13.59
C ALA A 321 -0.79 24.39 -14.78
N LEU A 322 -1.93 23.72 -14.83
CA LEU A 322 -2.93 23.93 -15.89
C LEU A 322 -3.45 25.37 -15.91
N LEU A 323 -3.80 25.92 -14.74
CA LEU A 323 -4.28 27.30 -14.65
C LEU A 323 -3.22 28.33 -15.09
N ARG A 324 -1.93 28.10 -14.83
CA ARG A 324 -0.85 28.96 -15.34
C ARG A 324 -0.74 28.94 -16.86
N VAL A 325 -0.91 27.77 -17.48
CA VAL A 325 -0.90 27.70 -18.95
C VAL A 325 -2.10 28.44 -19.52
N ILE A 326 -3.28 28.27 -18.92
CA ILE A 326 -4.49 28.98 -19.33
C ILE A 326 -4.35 30.50 -19.14
N GLU A 327 -3.75 30.95 -18.03
CA GLU A 327 -3.50 32.38 -17.77
C GLU A 327 -2.59 32.99 -18.83
N TYR A 328 -1.59 32.23 -19.28
CA TYR A 328 -0.66 32.66 -20.32
C TYR A 328 -1.33 32.72 -21.71
N GLU A 329 -2.07 31.67 -22.09
CA GLU A 329 -2.67 31.55 -23.42
C GLU A 329 -3.95 32.40 -23.60
N PHE A 330 -4.68 32.69 -22.52
CA PHE A 330 -5.95 33.43 -22.53
C PHE A 330 -5.93 34.68 -21.65
N ALA A 331 -4.81 35.41 -21.66
CA ALA A 331 -4.63 36.61 -20.85
C ALA A 331 -5.64 37.74 -21.17
N ASP A 332 -6.21 37.72 -22.38
CA ASP A 332 -7.17 38.69 -22.92
C ASP A 332 -8.65 38.31 -22.65
N ARG A 333 -8.91 37.10 -22.12
CA ARG A 333 -10.27 36.58 -21.89
C ARG A 333 -10.61 36.46 -20.41
N GLN A 334 -11.91 36.50 -20.09
CA GLN A 334 -12.36 36.28 -18.72
C GLN A 334 -12.47 34.77 -18.43
N VAL A 335 -11.57 34.26 -17.60
CA VAL A 335 -11.56 32.84 -17.21
C VAL A 335 -12.37 32.63 -15.92
N ILE A 336 -13.36 31.74 -15.97
CA ILE A 336 -14.22 31.38 -14.86
C ILE A 336 -13.97 29.92 -14.48
N VAL A 337 -13.44 29.69 -13.28
CA VAL A 337 -13.09 28.37 -12.77
C VAL A 337 -14.17 27.87 -11.82
N HIS A 338 -14.83 26.78 -12.19
CA HIS A 338 -15.83 26.09 -11.38
C HIS A 338 -15.22 24.90 -10.65
N LEU A 339 -15.27 24.94 -9.32
CA LEU A 339 -14.81 23.87 -8.44
C LEU A 339 -16.00 23.28 -7.67
N GLY A 340 -16.20 21.97 -7.75
CA GLY A 340 -17.23 21.30 -6.94
C GLY A 340 -16.90 21.32 -5.44
N TRP A 341 -17.85 21.75 -4.60
CA TRP A 341 -17.67 21.75 -3.15
C TRP A 341 -17.46 20.32 -2.60
N PRO A 342 -16.59 20.09 -1.60
CA PRO A 342 -16.47 18.78 -0.96
C PRO A 342 -17.81 18.36 -0.35
N MET A 343 -18.42 17.30 -0.91
CA MET A 343 -19.76 16.76 -0.58
C MET A 343 -19.83 16.06 0.79
N SER A 344 -18.95 16.42 1.72
CA SER A 344 -18.75 15.64 2.92
C SER A 344 -19.08 16.38 4.19
N SER A 345 -19.43 15.58 5.20
CA SER A 345 -19.68 16.02 6.58
C SER A 345 -18.57 16.97 7.07
N TRP A 346 -18.88 17.83 8.03
CA TRP A 346 -17.91 18.76 8.61
C TRP A 346 -16.61 18.06 9.10
N LEU A 347 -16.72 16.83 9.57
CA LEU A 347 -15.58 15.99 9.98
C LEU A 347 -14.68 15.57 8.81
N ASP A 348 -15.26 15.26 7.66
CA ASP A 348 -14.49 14.96 6.45
C ASP A 348 -13.84 16.21 5.84
N ARG A 349 -14.38 17.41 6.12
CA ARG A 349 -13.76 18.67 5.73
C ARG A 349 -12.49 18.95 6.53
N LEU A 350 -12.47 18.57 7.81
CA LEU A 350 -11.23 18.52 8.62
C LEU A 350 -10.26 17.45 8.10
N SER A 351 -10.78 16.30 7.65
CA SER A 351 -9.94 15.19 7.19
C SER A 351 -9.20 15.48 5.88
N ILE A 352 -9.77 16.35 5.03
CA ILE A 352 -9.23 16.85 3.73
C ILE A 352 -8.73 18.31 3.85
N GLY A 353 -8.56 18.83 5.07
CA GLY A 353 -8.33 20.25 5.35
C GLY A 353 -7.15 20.88 4.59
N VAL A 354 -6.08 20.11 4.35
CA VAL A 354 -4.90 20.59 3.58
C VAL A 354 -5.24 20.81 2.11
N MET A 355 -6.00 19.91 1.48
CA MET A 355 -6.43 20.06 0.09
C MET A 355 -7.39 21.24 -0.05
N VAL A 356 -8.35 21.39 0.88
CA VAL A 356 -9.28 22.54 0.88
C VAL A 356 -8.52 23.85 1.08
N PHE A 357 -7.60 23.90 2.04
CA PHE A 357 -6.76 25.07 2.28
C PHE A 357 -5.95 25.47 1.04
N ASN A 358 -5.37 24.49 0.34
CA ASN A 358 -4.65 24.74 -0.91
C ASN A 358 -5.58 25.26 -2.03
N LEU A 359 -6.78 24.68 -2.18
CA LEU A 359 -7.78 25.17 -3.15
C LEU A 359 -8.23 26.61 -2.83
N MET A 360 -8.42 26.95 -1.56
CA MET A 360 -8.79 28.31 -1.14
C MET A 360 -7.68 29.35 -1.39
N ARG A 361 -6.43 28.93 -1.66
CA ARG A 361 -5.35 29.85 -2.06
C ARG A 361 -5.37 30.19 -3.56
N LEU A 362 -6.09 29.44 -4.40
CA LEU A 362 -6.11 29.67 -5.85
C LEU A 362 -6.55 31.09 -6.25
N PRO A 363 -7.60 31.70 -5.66
CA PRO A 363 -7.99 33.07 -5.99
C PRO A 363 -6.91 34.12 -5.71
N ARG A 364 -6.03 33.87 -4.74
CA ARG A 364 -4.89 34.77 -4.44
C ARG A 364 -3.74 34.60 -5.44
N LEU A 365 -3.60 33.41 -6.02
CA LEU A 365 -2.55 33.11 -7.00
C LEU A 365 -2.93 33.56 -8.41
N PHE A 366 -4.23 33.55 -8.73
CA PHE A 366 -4.76 33.92 -10.04
C PHE A 366 -5.83 35.02 -9.88
N PRO A 367 -5.41 36.28 -9.63
CA PRO A 367 -6.34 37.37 -9.33
C PRO A 367 -7.24 37.75 -10.52
N ASN A 368 -6.80 37.45 -11.75
CA ASN A 368 -7.56 37.72 -12.97
C ASN A 368 -8.66 36.69 -13.25
N PHE A 369 -8.70 35.58 -12.49
CA PHE A 369 -9.67 34.51 -12.67
C PHE A 369 -10.85 34.65 -11.70
N ARG A 370 -12.04 34.31 -12.17
CA ARG A 370 -13.24 34.26 -11.32
C ARG A 370 -13.47 32.83 -10.85
N PHE A 371 -13.31 32.58 -9.56
CA PHE A 371 -13.56 31.27 -8.97
C PHE A 371 -15.01 31.15 -8.48
N MET A 372 -15.72 30.12 -8.94
CA MET A 372 -17.05 29.75 -8.48
C MET A 372 -16.99 28.38 -7.81
N MET A 373 -17.59 28.28 -6.62
CA MET A 373 -17.68 27.02 -5.90
C MET A 373 -19.15 26.68 -5.70
N SER A 374 -19.61 25.62 -6.39
CA SER A 374 -21.02 25.21 -6.37
C SER A 374 -21.20 23.90 -5.61
N TYR A 375 -22.34 23.78 -4.95
CA TYR A 375 -22.81 22.54 -4.31
C TYR A 375 -23.93 21.98 -5.17
N ILE A 376 -23.75 20.76 -5.68
CA ILE A 376 -24.77 20.03 -6.43
C ILE A 376 -25.23 18.92 -5.50
N GLU A 377 -26.49 18.95 -5.06
CA GLU A 377 -27.04 17.86 -4.26
C GLU A 377 -26.92 16.53 -5.03
N PRO A 378 -26.59 15.42 -4.36
CA PRO A 378 -26.68 14.13 -5.03
C PRO A 378 -28.14 13.94 -5.45
N PRO A 379 -28.42 13.31 -6.61
CA PRO A 379 -29.78 12.92 -6.91
C PRO A 379 -30.31 12.12 -5.72
N SER A 380 -31.45 12.54 -5.17
CA SER A 380 -32.21 11.75 -4.20
C SER A 380 -32.30 10.32 -4.74
N PRO A 381 -32.15 9.26 -3.91
CA PRO A 381 -32.41 7.91 -4.36
C PRO A 381 -33.87 7.85 -4.81
N ALA A 382 -34.07 8.07 -6.11
CA ALA A 382 -35.37 7.95 -6.74
C ALA A 382 -35.83 6.51 -6.50
N GLU A 383 -37.05 6.40 -6.00
CA GLU A 383 -37.78 5.17 -5.79
C GLU A 383 -37.43 4.14 -6.86
N HIS A 384 -36.97 2.98 -6.43
CA HIS A 384 -36.92 1.81 -7.30
C HIS A 384 -38.29 1.68 -7.98
N PRO A 385 -38.37 1.71 -9.32
CA PRO A 385 -39.58 1.25 -9.96
C PRO A 385 -39.74 -0.21 -9.58
N HIS A 386 -40.89 -0.54 -9.00
CA HIS A 386 -41.32 -1.91 -8.73
C HIS A 386 -41.16 -2.75 -10.01
N THR A 387 -40.04 -3.46 -10.15
CA THR A 387 -39.93 -4.58 -11.08
C THR A 387 -40.62 -5.76 -10.40
N GLY A 388 -41.81 -6.06 -10.92
CA GLY A 388 -42.66 -7.14 -10.48
C GLY A 388 -42.03 -8.53 -10.60
N ASP A 389 -42.71 -9.44 -9.91
CA ASP A 389 -42.64 -10.89 -9.92
C ASP A 389 -41.79 -11.52 -11.03
N ILE A 390 -40.73 -12.22 -10.60
CA ILE A 390 -40.22 -13.39 -11.31
C ILE A 390 -40.22 -14.55 -10.31
N THR A 391 -41.13 -15.48 -10.54
CA THR A 391 -41.27 -16.76 -9.85
C THR A 391 -40.02 -17.64 -10.04
N PRO A 392 -39.71 -18.52 -9.06
CA PRO A 392 -38.56 -19.41 -9.15
C PRO A 392 -38.86 -20.63 -10.04
N LEU A 393 -37.91 -20.96 -10.92
CA LEU A 393 -37.67 -22.30 -11.45
C LEU A 393 -36.21 -22.68 -11.18
#